data_AF-A0A7L6A6G4-F1
#
_entry.id   AF-A0A7L6A6G4-F1
#
_cell.length_a   1.000
_cell.length_b   1.000
_cell.length_c   1.000
_cell.angle_alpha   90.00
_cell.angle_beta   90.00
_cell.angle_gamma   90.00
#
_symmetry.space_group_name_H-M   'P 1'
#
loop_
_entity.id
_entity.type
_entity.pdbx_description
1 polymer ?
#
loop_
_entity_poly.entity_id
_entity_poly.type
_entity_poly.pdbx_seq_one_letter_code
_entity_poly.pdbx_strand_id
1 'polypeptide(L)'
;MTAPAIKAGLAYFALVFGAGFVLGALRVSLLVPRFGERISELAEMPLMFAVVVFAARFVMRRFAVPLSIPARLGAGLLALALLLAAELLLAVVLQERSLADYIASRDPVSGSVYLAMLALFALMPVLVARTTGAGDRNR
;
A
#
# COMPACT_ATOMS: atom_id res chain seq x y z
N MET A 1 19.37 -5.27 -5.85
CA MET A 1 18.07 -5.16 -6.56
C MET A 1 18.34 -4.86 -8.03
N THR A 2 17.52 -5.37 -8.95
CA THR A 2 17.68 -5.09 -10.39
C THR A 2 17.05 -3.77 -10.78
N ALA A 3 17.49 -3.12 -11.87
CA ALA A 3 16.90 -1.86 -12.34
C ALA A 3 15.38 -1.95 -12.60
N PRO A 4 14.82 -3.04 -13.17
CA PRO A 4 13.38 -3.22 -13.28
C PRO A 4 12.67 -3.27 -11.92
N ALA A 5 13.27 -3.91 -10.90
CA ALA A 5 12.69 -3.99 -9.57
C ALA A 5 12.65 -2.61 -8.87
N ILE A 6 13.65 -1.76 -9.08
CA ILE A 6 13.66 -0.39 -8.55
C ILE A 6 12.55 0.44 -9.21
N LYS A 7 12.49 0.45 -10.55
CA LYS A 7 11.43 1.17 -11.29
C LYS A 7 10.04 0.69 -10.88
N ALA A 8 9.88 -0.62 -10.71
CA ALA A 8 8.66 -1.21 -10.20
C ALA A 8 8.33 -0.74 -8.78
N GLY A 9 9.28 -0.77 -7.84
CA GLY A 9 9.06 -0.28 -6.48
C GLY A 9 8.59 1.19 -6.45
N LEU A 10 9.23 2.06 -7.23
CA LEU A 10 8.85 3.47 -7.35
C LEU A 10 7.44 3.64 -7.92
N ALA A 11 7.12 2.96 -9.03
CA ALA A 11 5.80 3.04 -9.65
C ALA A 11 4.70 2.44 -8.75
N TYR A 12 5.01 1.36 -8.04
CA TYR A 12 4.09 0.71 -7.12
C TYR A 12 3.76 1.61 -5.93
N PHE A 13 4.80 2.23 -5.33
CA PHE A 13 4.61 3.28 -4.34
C PHE A 13 3.73 4.42 -4.87
N ALA A 14 4.07 5.00 -6.01
CA ALA A 14 3.35 6.17 -6.55
C ALA A 14 1.86 5.88 -6.80
N LEU A 15 1.54 4.70 -7.34
CA LEU A 15 0.16 4.29 -7.59
C LEU A 15 -0.63 4.09 -6.29
N VAL A 16 -0.08 3.33 -5.34
CA VAL A 16 -0.80 3.01 -4.09
C VAL A 16 -0.89 4.23 -3.17
N PHE A 17 0.19 4.99 -3.03
CA PHE A 17 0.19 6.23 -2.26
C PHE A 17 -0.77 7.26 -2.88
N GLY A 18 -0.71 7.48 -4.19
CA GLY A 18 -1.59 8.43 -4.87
C GLY A 18 -3.07 8.06 -4.72
N ALA A 19 -3.41 6.77 -4.89
CA ALA A 19 -4.76 6.29 -4.67
C ALA A 19 -5.20 6.44 -3.20
N GLY A 20 -4.35 6.05 -2.25
CA GLY A 20 -4.64 6.20 -0.81
C GLY A 20 -4.80 7.67 -0.39
N PHE A 21 -4.00 8.57 -0.94
CA PHE A 21 -4.14 10.01 -0.69
C PHE A 21 -5.49 10.55 -1.19
N VAL A 22 -5.89 10.20 -2.42
CA VAL A 22 -7.19 10.62 -2.98
C VAL A 22 -8.35 10.00 -2.21
N LEU A 23 -8.29 8.71 -1.89
CA LEU A 23 -9.31 8.02 -1.11
C LEU A 23 -9.43 8.61 0.30
N GLY A 24 -8.30 8.87 0.97
CA GLY A 24 -8.25 9.50 2.28
C GLY A 24 -8.83 10.92 2.27
N ALA A 25 -8.52 11.73 1.25
CA ALA A 25 -9.12 13.06 1.08
C ALA A 25 -10.65 12.98 0.91
N LEU A 26 -11.13 12.08 0.05
CA LEU A 26 -12.56 11.84 -0.14
C LEU A 26 -13.23 11.33 1.14
N ARG A 27 -12.54 10.46 1.89
CA ARG A 27 -13.03 9.92 3.17
C ARG A 27 -13.28 11.04 4.16
N VAL A 28 -12.29 11.88 4.41
CA VAL A 28 -12.38 12.99 5.38
C VAL A 28 -13.43 14.01 4.96
N SER A 29 -13.51 14.37 3.67
CA SER A 29 -14.43 15.39 3.19
C SER A 29 -15.88 14.93 3.04
N LEU A 30 -16.14 13.66 2.69
CA LEU A 30 -17.48 13.18 2.32
C LEU A 30 -18.03 12.08 3.22
N LEU A 31 -17.20 11.12 3.63
CA LEU A 31 -17.65 9.93 4.35
C LEU A 31 -17.72 10.17 5.86
N VAL A 32 -16.68 10.81 6.44
CA VAL A 32 -16.63 11.11 7.89
C VAL A 32 -17.82 11.93 8.36
N PRO A 33 -18.24 13.02 7.68
CA PRO A 33 -19.39 13.82 8.11
C PRO A 33 -20.74 13.08 8.04
N ARG A 34 -20.82 11.99 7.25
CA ARG A 34 -22.07 11.27 6.97
C ARG A 34 -22.21 9.95 7.73
N PHE A 35 -21.11 9.23 7.92
CA PHE A 35 -21.11 7.86 8.44
C PHE A 35 -20.25 7.71 9.71
N GLY A 36 -19.60 8.77 10.17
CA GLY A 36 -18.65 8.73 11.29
C GLY A 36 -17.30 8.12 10.91
N GLU A 37 -16.31 8.29 11.79
CA GLU A 37 -14.90 7.97 11.52
C GLU A 37 -14.65 6.47 11.31
N ARG A 38 -15.17 5.63 12.22
CA ARG A 38 -14.91 4.18 12.23
C ARG A 38 -15.45 3.42 11.01
N ILE A 39 -16.67 3.73 10.57
CA ILE A 39 -17.29 3.06 9.40
C ILE A 39 -16.56 3.51 8.12
N SER A 40 -16.20 4.79 8.05
CA SER A 40 -15.49 5.36 6.91
C SER A 40 -14.10 4.76 6.73
N GLU A 41 -13.37 4.52 7.83
CA GLU A 41 -12.07 3.84 7.79
C GLU A 41 -12.18 2.38 7.34
N LEU A 42 -13.15 1.63 7.89
CA LEU A 42 -13.33 0.23 7.53
C LEU A 42 -13.76 0.06 6.07
N ALA A 43 -14.54 1.00 5.52
CA ALA A 43 -14.93 0.98 4.12
C ALA A 43 -13.75 1.25 3.16
N GLU A 44 -12.75 2.01 3.60
CA GLU A 44 -11.56 2.31 2.80
C GLU A 44 -10.62 1.09 2.68
N MET A 45 -10.56 0.25 3.71
CA MET A 45 -9.64 -0.90 3.78
C MET A 45 -9.84 -1.92 2.61
N PRO A 46 -11.05 -2.36 2.25
CA PRO A 46 -11.29 -3.21 1.07
C PRO A 46 -10.88 -2.55 -0.24
N LEU A 47 -11.13 -1.24 -0.41
CA LEU A 47 -10.73 -0.51 -1.61
C LEU A 47 -9.20 -0.44 -1.72
N MET A 48 -8.51 -0.11 -0.62
CA MET A 48 -7.06 -0.09 -0.58
C MET A 48 -6.46 -1.46 -0.87
N PHE A 49 -7.05 -2.54 -0.34
CA PHE A 49 -6.62 -3.89 -0.68
C PHE A 49 -6.74 -4.16 -2.19
N ALA A 50 -7.86 -3.78 -2.82
CA ALA A 50 -8.03 -3.93 -4.26
C ALA A 50 -6.96 -3.15 -5.04
N VAL A 51 -6.73 -1.88 -4.68
CA VAL A 51 -5.69 -1.02 -5.27
C VAL A 51 -4.31 -1.68 -5.17
N VAL A 52 -3.95 -2.18 -3.99
CA VAL A 52 -2.69 -2.90 -3.74
C VAL A 52 -2.52 -4.10 -4.67
N VAL A 53 -3.56 -4.93 -4.78
CA VAL A 53 -3.56 -6.12 -5.65
C VAL A 53 -3.40 -5.75 -7.13
N PHE A 54 -4.19 -4.79 -7.62
CA PHE A 54 -4.16 -4.36 -9.02
C PHE A 54 -2.86 -3.64 -9.38
N ALA A 55 -2.38 -2.74 -8.51
CA ALA A 55 -1.12 -2.03 -8.72
C ALA A 55 0.07 -3.00 -8.73
N ALA A 56 0.12 -3.95 -7.79
CA ALA A 56 1.17 -4.97 -7.77
C ALA A 56 1.16 -5.81 -9.06
N ARG A 57 -0.02 -6.26 -9.51
CA ARG A 57 -0.19 -6.99 -10.78
C ARG A 57 0.28 -6.18 -11.98
N PHE A 58 -0.21 -4.96 -12.09
CA PHE A 58 0.08 -4.06 -13.19
C PHE A 58 1.59 -3.77 -13.28
N VAL A 59 2.20 -3.34 -12.19
CA VAL A 59 3.60 -2.93 -12.15
C VAL A 59 4.55 -4.10 -12.39
N MET A 60 4.32 -5.25 -11.75
CA MET A 60 5.19 -6.42 -11.94
C MET A 60 5.18 -6.90 -13.40
N ARG A 61 4.03 -6.82 -14.08
CA ARG A 61 3.90 -7.12 -15.51
C ARG A 61 4.54 -6.02 -16.37
N ARG A 62 4.22 -4.75 -16.11
CA ARG A 62 4.66 -3.60 -16.90
C ARG A 62 6.17 -3.43 -16.96
N PHE A 63 6.88 -3.74 -15.87
CA PHE A 63 8.33 -3.66 -15.79
C PHE A 63 9.03 -5.01 -15.96
N ALA A 64 8.30 -6.07 -16.29
CA ALA A 64 8.83 -7.42 -16.46
C ALA A 64 9.74 -7.85 -15.28
N VAL A 65 9.31 -7.59 -14.05
CA VAL A 65 10.10 -7.92 -12.86
C VAL A 65 10.25 -9.45 -12.79
N PRO A 66 11.49 -9.97 -12.66
CA PRO A 66 11.73 -11.40 -12.58
C PRO A 66 10.83 -12.09 -11.55
N LEU A 67 10.47 -13.35 -11.81
CA LEU A 67 9.69 -14.18 -10.88
C LEU A 67 10.48 -14.55 -9.60
N SER A 68 11.72 -14.06 -9.45
CA SER A 68 12.54 -14.31 -8.27
C SER A 68 12.00 -13.57 -7.04
N ILE A 69 11.89 -14.32 -5.94
CA ILE A 69 11.39 -13.80 -4.65
C ILE A 69 12.21 -12.58 -4.20
N PRO A 70 13.56 -12.58 -4.25
CA PRO A 70 14.35 -11.43 -3.79
C PRO A 70 14.10 -10.14 -4.60
N ALA A 71 13.88 -10.24 -5.92
CA ALA A 71 13.64 -9.07 -6.74
C ALA A 71 12.28 -8.42 -6.44
N ARG A 72 11.24 -9.24 -6.28
CA ARG A 72 9.86 -8.78 -5.99
C ARG A 72 9.70 -8.30 -4.56
N LEU A 73 10.30 -9.00 -3.60
CA LEU A 73 10.34 -8.57 -2.21
C LEU A 73 11.10 -7.25 -2.08
N GLY A 74 12.24 -7.09 -2.76
CA GLY A 74 12.97 -5.83 -2.79
C GLY A 74 12.13 -4.67 -3.34
N ALA A 75 11.36 -4.89 -4.41
CA ALA A 75 10.46 -3.87 -4.95
C ALA A 75 9.34 -3.49 -3.96
N GLY A 76 8.75 -4.48 -3.28
CA GLY A 76 7.72 -4.27 -2.25
C GLY A 76 8.25 -3.53 -1.02
N LEU A 77 9.43 -3.92 -0.51
CA LEU A 77 10.08 -3.27 0.63
C LEU A 77 10.51 -1.84 0.31
N LEU A 78 11.05 -1.60 -0.90
CA LEU A 78 11.35 -0.24 -1.35
C LEU A 78 10.09 0.63 -1.37
N ALA A 79 9.00 0.10 -1.94
CA ALA A 79 7.73 0.82 -1.97
C ALA A 79 7.19 1.10 -0.56
N LEU A 80 7.31 0.14 0.37
CA LEU A 80 6.92 0.31 1.77
C LEU A 80 7.75 1.40 2.46
N ALA A 81 9.07 1.41 2.28
CA ALA A 81 9.93 2.43 2.87
C ALA A 81 9.55 3.84 2.39
N LEU A 82 9.29 3.99 1.09
CA LEU A 82 8.85 5.26 0.50
C LEU A 82 7.45 5.66 0.99
N LEU A 83 6.53 4.69 1.12
CA LEU A 83 5.19 4.92 1.63
C LEU A 83 5.22 5.46 3.05
N LEU A 84 5.98 4.80 3.94
CA LEU A 84 6.14 5.23 5.33
C LEU A 84 6.79 6.62 5.40
N ALA A 85 7.85 6.86 4.62
CA ALA A 85 8.48 8.17 4.59
C ALA A 85 7.52 9.28 4.14
N ALA A 86 6.68 9.01 3.13
CA ALA A 86 5.68 9.94 2.66
C ALA A 86 4.55 10.16 3.68
N GLU A 87 4.09 9.10 4.35
CA GLU A 87 3.08 9.20 5.41
C GLU A 87 3.59 10.04 6.59
N LEU A 88 4.83 9.79 7.05
CA LEU A 88 5.45 10.60 8.11
C LEU A 88 5.60 12.07 7.69
N LEU A 89 6.02 12.31 6.45
CA LEU A 89 6.14 13.68 5.93
C LEU A 89 4.78 14.40 5.89
N LEU A 90 3.73 13.73 5.41
CA LEU A 90 2.38 14.29 5.41
C LEU A 90 1.87 14.53 6.83
N ALA A 91 2.12 13.63 7.78
CA ALA A 91 1.71 13.81 9.17
C ALA A 91 2.34 15.07 9.77
N VAL A 92 3.64 15.29 9.54
CA VAL A 92 4.34 16.49 10.04
C VAL A 92 3.85 17.76 9.34
N VAL A 93 3.66 17.73 8.01
CA VAL A 93 3.33 18.92 7.21
C VAL A 93 1.85 19.32 7.30
N LEU A 94 0.92 18.36 7.28
CA LEU A 94 -0.52 18.63 7.20
C LEU A 94 -1.23 18.61 8.55
N GLN A 95 -0.76 17.81 9.51
CA GLN A 95 -1.49 17.62 10.77
C GLN A 95 -0.94 18.45 11.92
N GLU A 96 0.23 19.11 11.77
CA GLU A 96 0.96 19.82 12.85
C GLU A 96 1.10 19.00 14.15
N ARG A 97 0.94 17.67 14.08
CA ARG A 97 1.00 16.77 15.23
C ARG A 97 2.40 16.20 15.36
N SER A 98 2.87 16.07 16.60
CA SER A 98 4.11 15.36 16.87
C SER A 98 3.96 13.88 16.50
N LEU A 99 5.02 13.25 15.99
CA LEU A 99 5.03 11.80 15.66
C LEU A 99 4.64 10.94 16.87
N ALA A 100 4.91 11.41 18.09
CA ALA A 100 4.52 10.73 19.33
C ALA A 100 3.00 10.72 19.53
N ASP A 101 2.31 11.82 19.24
CA ASP A 101 0.85 11.90 19.37
C ASP A 101 0.13 11.09 18.28
N TYR A 102 0.71 11.00 17.08
CA TYR A 102 0.19 10.16 16.00
C TYR A 102 0.22 8.65 16.34
N ILE A 103 1.27 8.21 17.03
CA ILE A 103 1.40 6.81 17.46
C ILE A 103 0.55 6.54 18.70
N ALA A 104 0.48 7.47 19.65
CA ALA A 104 -0.25 7.31 20.91
C ALA A 104 -1.78 7.37 20.76
N SER A 105 -2.30 8.04 19.72
CA SER A 105 -3.74 8.17 19.48
C SER A 105 -4.36 7.08 18.60
N ARG A 106 -3.56 6.14 18.07
CA ARG A 106 -4.09 5.05 17.22
C ARG A 106 -4.97 4.11 18.05
N ASP A 107 -6.23 3.98 17.64
CA ASP A 107 -7.14 2.93 18.11
C ASP A 107 -6.45 1.55 17.94
N PRO A 108 -6.35 0.71 18.99
CA PRO A 108 -5.73 -0.61 18.92
C PRO A 108 -6.24 -1.48 17.77
N VAL A 109 -7.52 -1.37 17.43
CA VAL A 109 -8.14 -2.17 16.37
C VAL A 109 -7.71 -1.64 15.00
N SER A 110 -7.87 -0.34 14.73
CA SER A 110 -7.50 0.27 13.45
C SER A 110 -6.00 0.17 13.18
N GLY A 111 -5.17 0.31 14.22
CA GLY A 111 -3.72 0.14 14.15
C GLY A 111 -3.29 -1.25 13.71
N SER A 112 -3.91 -2.31 14.24
CA SER A 112 -3.59 -3.69 13.86
C SER A 112 -3.91 -3.98 12.39
N VAL A 113 -5.05 -3.49 11.89
CA VAL A 113 -5.47 -3.69 10.49
C VAL A 113 -4.56 -2.90 9.55
N TYR A 114 -4.18 -1.67 9.94
CA TYR A 114 -3.22 -0.87 9.19
C TYR A 114 -1.86 -1.59 9.05
N LEU A 115 -1.32 -2.14 10.15
CA LEU A 115 -0.06 -2.91 10.10
C LEU A 115 -0.19 -4.17 9.22
N ALA A 116 -1.33 -4.86 9.28
CA ALA A 116 -1.60 -6.01 8.41
C ALA A 116 -1.64 -5.59 6.93
N MET A 117 -2.24 -4.43 6.62
CA MET A 117 -2.25 -3.88 5.26
C MET A 117 -0.86 -3.47 4.77
N LEU A 118 0.00 -2.91 5.62
CA LEU A 118 1.39 -2.62 5.26
C LEU A 118 2.18 -3.90 4.94
N ALA A 119 2.00 -4.95 5.75
CA ALA A 119 2.60 -6.25 5.50
C ALA A 119 2.11 -6.84 4.18
N LEU A 120 0.79 -6.81 3.93
CA LEU A 120 0.21 -7.24 2.66
C LEU A 120 0.75 -6.42 1.48
N PHE A 121 0.83 -5.11 1.61
CA PHE A 121 1.37 -4.21 0.59
C PHE A 121 2.80 -4.59 0.19
N ALA A 122 3.68 -4.83 1.17
CA ALA A 122 5.06 -5.23 0.94
C ALA A 122 5.19 -6.63 0.32
N LEU A 123 4.30 -7.55 0.68
CA LEU A 123 4.33 -8.94 0.20
C LEU A 123 3.59 -9.15 -1.12
N MET A 124 2.66 -8.27 -1.49
CA MET A 124 1.79 -8.42 -2.66
C MET A 124 2.55 -8.69 -3.97
N PRO A 125 3.69 -8.02 -4.27
CA PRO A 125 4.49 -8.32 -5.45
C PRO A 125 4.91 -9.79 -5.59
N VAL A 126 5.19 -10.45 -4.46
CA VAL A 126 5.54 -11.88 -4.37
C VAL A 126 4.29 -12.75 -4.51
N LEU A 127 3.20 -12.39 -3.81
CA LEU A 127 1.95 -13.15 -3.81
C LEU A 127 1.30 -13.23 -5.20
N VAL A 128 1.31 -12.11 -5.93
CA VAL A 128 0.78 -12.04 -7.30
C VAL A 128 1.52 -13.00 -8.25
N ALA A 129 2.82 -13.20 -8.06
CA ALA A 129 3.63 -14.12 -8.87
C ALA A 129 3.09 -15.55 -8.79
N ARG A 130 2.78 -15.99 -7.56
CA ARG A 130 2.31 -17.36 -7.27
C ARG A 130 0.97 -17.64 -7.93
N THR A 131 0.08 -16.65 -8.00
CA THR A 131 -1.22 -16.79 -8.64
C THR A 131 -1.15 -16.92 -10.17
N THR A 132 -0.11 -16.39 -10.81
CA THR A 132 0.05 -16.49 -12.27
C THR A 132 0.80 -17.76 -12.68
N GLY A 133 1.82 -18.18 -11.90
CA GLY A 133 2.61 -19.38 -12.19
C GLY A 133 1.92 -20.73 -11.93
N ALA A 134 0.73 -20.74 -11.32
CA ALA A 134 -0.06 -21.96 -11.13
C ALA A 134 -0.95 -22.31 -12.35
N GLY A 135 -1.24 -21.33 -13.23
CA GLY A 135 -2.12 -21.52 -14.39
C GLY A 135 -1.42 -21.99 -15.68
N ASP A 136 -0.10 -21.79 -15.80
CA ASP A 136 0.67 -22.08 -17.02
C ASP A 136 1.39 -23.44 -17.01
N ARG A 137 1.17 -24.29 -16.00
CA ARG A 137 1.81 -25.61 -15.92
C ARG A 137 1.01 -26.74 -16.59
N ASN A 138 -0.13 -26.42 -17.23
CA ASN A 138 -1.04 -27.41 -17.80
C ASN A 138 -1.63 -27.00 -19.16
N ARG A 139 -0.88 -26.25 -19.97
CA ARG A 139 -1.21 -25.96 -21.37
C ARG A 139 -0.01 -26.22 -22.26
#